data_AF-A0A5B9M7J7-F1
#
_entry.id   AF-A0A5B9M7J7-F1
#
_cell.length_a   1.000
_cell.length_b   1.000
_cell.length_c   1.000
_cell.angle_alpha   90.00
_cell.angle_beta   90.00
_cell.angle_gamma   90.00
#
_symmetry.space_group_name_H-M   'P 1'
#
loop_
_entity.id
_entity.type
_entity.pdbx_description
1 polymer ?
#
loop_
_entity_poly.entity_id
_entity_poly.type
_entity_poly.pdbx_seq_one_letter_code
_entity_poly.pdbx_strand_id
1 'polypeptide(L)'
;MRRVFLLPVGLLLGCLVSSPELHACKVPVFRYALERWPADNYAMVAIIDGQPDDSETKAALDALKSLDQSSANVEVDVVDLSTLSEAELWSVEGLESTEEVPLLQVFYPERGAPTRQLCWSGELTSENVVRWRQSPLRKQIAEDLCRGVSAVWVFVEGEDDQQNAKFYAELSAALELAEKTVALPEGVIRRKDAGAVLKDDPSASMDDVLRCDIPLQVNFTIAVLSPDDHDELAFRAIVNGIADSVAMPCMIPVFGRGRMIEPLSAPSFGEHSVVTACNYLFGECSCSVKALNPGMDLLLDVDWQQILGAQVVVSDAATSEAAEPLLIPPGRPDHHQVDEQTGQPAARDLDRPRSGGAVWGVFALVGAAAVVFSTRSIVKRIGRS
;
A
#
# COMPACT_ATOMS: atom_id res chain seq x y z
N MET A 1 -40.01 4.69 60.22
CA MET A 1 -40.45 4.12 58.93
C MET A 1 -39.71 4.83 57.81
N ARG A 2 -38.60 4.25 57.31
CA ARG A 2 -37.79 4.80 56.22
C ARG A 2 -38.17 4.06 54.93
N ARG A 3 -38.67 4.79 53.94
CA ARG A 3 -38.95 4.25 52.60
C ARG A 3 -37.62 4.08 51.86
N VAL A 4 -37.28 2.83 51.56
CA VAL A 4 -36.17 2.46 50.69
C VAL A 4 -36.61 2.75 49.26
N PHE A 5 -35.93 3.67 48.58
CA PHE A 5 -36.05 3.83 47.13
C PHE A 5 -35.21 2.73 46.46
N LEU A 6 -35.88 1.74 45.88
CA LEU A 6 -35.30 0.82 44.91
C LEU A 6 -35.05 1.61 43.61
N LEU A 7 -33.79 1.95 43.34
CA LEU A 7 -33.36 2.39 42.02
C LEU A 7 -33.45 1.20 41.04
N PRO A 8 -33.94 1.40 39.80
CA PRO A 8 -34.03 0.30 38.84
C PRO A 8 -32.63 -0.02 38.30
N VAL A 9 -32.10 -1.18 38.68
CA VAL A 9 -30.92 -1.82 38.07
C VAL A 9 -31.35 -2.44 36.72
N GLY A 10 -31.92 -1.62 35.84
CA GLY A 10 -32.58 -2.08 34.61
C GLY A 10 -32.18 -1.33 33.34
N LEU A 11 -31.22 -0.40 33.41
CA LEU A 11 -30.89 0.48 32.26
C LEU A 11 -29.38 0.61 32.02
N LEU A 12 -28.62 -0.48 32.21
CA LEU A 12 -27.18 -0.55 31.90
C LEU A 12 -26.82 -1.84 31.15
N LEU A 13 -27.78 -2.40 30.40
CA LEU A 13 -27.62 -3.63 29.63
C LEU A 13 -28.17 -3.51 28.19
N GLY A 14 -28.16 -2.30 27.62
CA GLY A 14 -28.77 -2.02 26.30
C GLY A 14 -27.85 -1.39 25.24
N CYS A 15 -26.56 -1.20 25.53
CA CYS A 15 -25.62 -0.55 24.60
C CYS A 15 -24.38 -1.42 24.33
N LEU A 16 -24.56 -2.73 24.21
CA LEU A 16 -23.54 -3.64 23.72
C LEU A 16 -24.05 -4.32 22.45
N VAL A 17 -23.26 -4.14 21.39
CA VAL A 17 -23.29 -4.85 20.11
C VAL A 17 -24.31 -4.37 19.08
N SER A 18 -24.00 -3.23 18.48
CA SER A 18 -24.12 -3.08 17.03
C SER A 18 -22.79 -2.54 16.53
N SER A 19 -21.75 -3.37 16.66
CA SER A 19 -20.60 -3.21 15.78
C SER A 19 -21.15 -3.40 14.37
N PRO A 20 -21.02 -2.45 13.44
CA PRO A 20 -21.21 -2.80 12.04
C PRO A 20 -20.28 -4.00 11.80
N GLU A 21 -20.82 -5.08 11.24
CA GLU A 21 -19.98 -6.11 10.67
C GLU A 21 -19.11 -5.38 9.66
N LEU A 22 -17.87 -5.10 10.04
CA LEU A 22 -16.83 -4.65 9.13
C LEU A 22 -16.58 -5.86 8.24
N HIS A 23 -17.42 -6.04 7.23
CA HIS A 23 -17.26 -7.09 6.25
C HIS A 23 -15.90 -6.85 5.60
N ALA A 24 -14.96 -7.76 5.86
CA ALA A 24 -13.68 -7.76 5.19
C ALA A 24 -13.94 -7.93 3.68
N CYS A 25 -13.32 -7.08 2.87
CA CYS A 25 -13.43 -7.14 1.43
C CYS A 25 -12.99 -8.53 0.94
N LYS A 26 -13.87 -9.21 0.21
CA LYS A 26 -13.62 -10.56 -0.30
C LYS A 26 -12.64 -10.57 -1.48
N VAL A 27 -12.34 -9.42 -2.06
CA VAL A 27 -11.38 -9.31 -3.17
C VAL A 27 -9.97 -9.66 -2.67
N PRO A 28 -9.27 -10.59 -3.33
CA PRO A 28 -7.88 -10.93 -3.02
C PRO A 28 -6.96 -9.71 -3.00
N VAL A 29 -5.96 -9.69 -2.12
CA VAL A 29 -4.98 -8.60 -2.03
C VAL A 29 -4.35 -8.26 -3.38
N PHE A 30 -3.91 -9.27 -4.15
CA PHE A 30 -3.27 -9.01 -5.45
C PHE A 30 -4.20 -8.28 -6.43
N ARG A 31 -5.49 -8.64 -6.39
CA ARG A 31 -6.52 -8.06 -7.25
C ARG A 31 -6.96 -6.69 -6.75
N TYR A 32 -7.07 -6.53 -5.44
CA TYR A 32 -7.36 -5.25 -4.80
C TYR A 32 -6.28 -4.22 -5.17
N ALA A 33 -5.01 -4.61 -5.05
CA ALA A 33 -3.87 -3.77 -5.42
C ALA A 33 -3.92 -3.33 -6.90
N LEU A 34 -4.27 -4.23 -7.82
CA LEU A 34 -4.42 -3.89 -9.24
C LEU A 34 -5.54 -2.87 -9.46
N GLU A 35 -6.70 -3.13 -8.86
CA GLU A 35 -7.94 -2.40 -9.15
C GLU A 35 -8.12 -1.11 -8.35
N ARG A 36 -7.40 -0.93 -7.24
CA ARG A 36 -7.75 0.12 -6.26
C ARG A 36 -6.56 0.90 -5.73
N TRP A 37 -5.35 0.34 -5.75
CA TRP A 37 -4.16 1.07 -5.34
C TRP A 37 -3.54 1.78 -6.55
N PRO A 38 -3.33 3.11 -6.49
CA PRO A 38 -2.54 3.79 -7.50
C PRO A 38 -1.09 3.28 -7.41
N ALA A 39 -0.32 3.36 -8.49
CA ALA A 39 1.12 3.11 -8.40
C ALA A 39 1.78 4.31 -7.70
N ASP A 40 2.72 4.08 -6.79
CA ASP A 40 3.50 5.16 -6.18
C ASP A 40 4.53 5.69 -7.19
N ASN A 41 4.75 7.00 -7.22
CA ASN A 41 5.65 7.65 -8.17
C ASN A 41 7.11 7.62 -7.70
N TYR A 42 8.03 7.28 -8.61
CA TYR A 42 9.45 7.58 -8.45
C TYR A 42 9.68 9.05 -8.70
N ALA A 43 10.65 9.67 -8.03
CA ALA A 43 11.10 11.02 -8.40
C ALA A 43 12.37 10.91 -9.24
N MET A 44 12.36 11.49 -10.44
CA MET A 44 13.53 11.62 -11.31
C MET A 44 13.94 13.08 -11.37
N VAL A 45 15.08 13.41 -10.76
CA VAL A 45 15.55 14.78 -10.58
C VAL A 45 16.79 15.01 -11.43
N ALA A 46 16.73 15.95 -12.36
CA ALA A 46 17.91 16.45 -13.05
C ALA A 46 18.54 17.60 -12.25
N ILE A 47 19.84 17.51 -11.97
CA ILE A 47 20.62 18.61 -11.39
C ILE A 47 21.52 19.18 -12.47
N ILE A 48 21.39 20.48 -12.72
CA ILE A 48 22.17 21.22 -13.71
C ILE A 48 22.77 22.49 -13.08
N ASP A 49 23.85 23.02 -13.65
CA ASP A 49 24.40 24.32 -13.26
C ASP A 49 24.29 25.29 -14.45
N GLY A 50 23.20 26.03 -14.47
CA GLY A 50 22.82 26.89 -15.58
C GLY A 50 22.26 26.13 -16.76
N GLN A 51 21.83 26.89 -17.77
CA GLN A 51 21.28 26.32 -18.99
C GLN A 51 22.40 25.58 -19.74
N PRO A 52 22.26 24.27 -20.03
CA PRO A 52 23.29 23.54 -20.75
C PRO A 52 23.46 24.12 -22.15
N ASP A 53 24.69 24.18 -22.63
CA ASP A 53 25.00 24.68 -23.98
C ASP A 53 25.05 23.54 -25.01
N ASP A 54 25.44 22.35 -24.57
CA ASP A 54 25.58 21.18 -25.42
C ASP A 54 24.21 20.58 -25.80
N SER A 55 24.15 19.95 -26.98
CA SER A 55 22.91 19.39 -27.51
C SER A 55 22.48 18.10 -26.82
N GLU A 56 23.41 17.39 -26.18
CA GLU A 56 23.17 16.06 -25.60
C GLU A 56 22.41 16.19 -24.27
N THR A 57 22.88 17.07 -23.39
CA THR A 57 22.20 17.43 -22.13
C THR A 57 20.83 18.06 -22.40
N LYS A 58 20.71 18.92 -23.43
CA LYS A 58 19.41 19.46 -23.85
C LYS A 58 18.44 18.35 -24.25
N ALA A 59 18.89 17.40 -25.07
CA ALA A 59 18.08 16.26 -25.48
C ALA A 59 17.71 15.37 -24.27
N ALA A 60 18.62 15.17 -23.33
CA ALA A 60 18.37 14.41 -22.10
C ALA A 60 17.31 15.09 -21.21
N LEU A 61 17.41 16.41 -21.02
CA LEU A 61 16.41 17.19 -20.29
C LEU A 61 15.04 17.16 -20.96
N ASP A 62 14.99 17.30 -22.29
CA ASP A 62 13.73 17.23 -23.03
C ASP A 62 13.12 15.82 -22.94
N ALA A 63 13.94 14.77 -23.03
CA ALA A 63 13.51 13.39 -22.84
C ALA A 63 12.98 13.17 -21.41
N LEU A 64 13.66 13.69 -20.39
CA LEU A 64 13.23 13.61 -19.00
C LEU A 64 11.89 14.33 -18.80
N LYS A 65 11.76 15.58 -19.23
CA LYS A 65 10.51 16.37 -19.14
C LYS A 65 9.35 15.72 -19.89
N SER A 66 9.63 14.97 -20.96
CA SER A 66 8.58 14.23 -21.69
C SER A 66 7.95 13.10 -20.87
N LEU A 67 8.60 12.66 -19.78
CA LEU A 67 8.04 11.63 -18.88
C LEU A 67 6.80 12.11 -18.13
N ASP A 68 6.65 13.41 -17.86
CA ASP A 68 5.43 13.97 -17.24
C ASP A 68 4.17 13.75 -18.10
N GLN A 69 4.35 13.52 -19.41
CA GLN A 69 3.27 13.22 -20.35
C GLN A 69 3.15 11.73 -20.67
N SER A 70 4.02 10.90 -20.09
CA SER A 70 4.00 9.46 -20.26
C SER A 70 3.02 8.77 -19.30
N SER A 71 2.93 7.45 -19.38
CA SER A 71 2.17 6.65 -18.43
C SER A 71 3.06 6.01 -17.36
N ALA A 72 4.33 6.42 -17.28
CA ALA A 72 5.22 6.00 -16.22
C ALA A 72 4.82 6.63 -14.89
N ASN A 73 4.85 5.84 -13.82
CA ASN A 73 4.71 6.33 -12.44
C ASN A 73 6.00 7.05 -12.00
N VAL A 74 6.24 8.21 -12.61
CA VAL A 74 7.39 9.07 -12.38
C VAL A 74 6.92 10.52 -12.23
N GLU A 75 7.49 11.22 -11.26
CA GLU A 75 7.46 12.66 -11.15
C GLU A 75 8.82 13.22 -11.54
N VAL A 76 8.84 14.24 -12.41
CA VAL A 76 10.07 14.85 -12.89
C VAL A 76 10.31 16.18 -12.17
N ASP A 77 11.56 16.40 -11.76
CA ASP A 77 12.03 17.70 -11.29
C ASP A 77 13.35 18.10 -11.96
N VAL A 78 13.58 19.40 -12.08
CA VAL A 78 14.82 19.96 -12.62
C VAL A 78 15.31 21.06 -11.69
N VAL A 79 16.43 20.80 -11.04
CA VAL A 79 17.10 21.71 -10.12
C VAL A 79 18.27 22.40 -10.84
N ASP A 80 18.17 23.72 -11.01
CA ASP A 80 19.25 24.54 -11.55
C ASP A 80 20.03 25.23 -10.42
N LEU A 81 21.23 24.72 -10.15
CA LEU A 81 22.12 25.20 -9.08
C LEU A 81 22.48 26.70 -9.24
N SER A 82 22.52 27.22 -10.47
CA SER A 82 22.84 28.62 -10.74
C SER A 82 21.76 29.60 -10.25
N THR A 83 20.55 29.08 -10.02
CA THR A 83 19.39 29.85 -9.54
C THR A 83 19.21 29.79 -8.03
N LEU A 84 19.93 28.90 -7.34
CA LEU A 84 19.81 28.67 -5.91
C LEU A 84 20.74 29.58 -5.10
N SER A 85 20.28 29.99 -3.93
CA SER A 85 21.14 30.62 -2.92
C SER A 85 22.06 29.60 -2.24
N GLU A 86 23.12 30.07 -1.59
CA GLU A 86 24.04 29.21 -0.84
C GLU A 86 23.32 28.34 0.19
N ALA A 87 22.28 28.84 0.85
CA ALA A 87 21.49 28.08 1.82
C ALA A 87 20.62 27.00 1.17
N GLU A 88 20.11 27.25 -0.03
CA GLU A 88 19.29 26.29 -0.79
C GLU A 88 20.15 25.16 -1.38
N LEU A 89 21.40 25.46 -1.77
CA LEU A 89 22.36 24.45 -2.23
C LEU A 89 22.59 23.36 -1.16
N TRP A 90 22.63 23.72 0.13
CA TRP A 90 22.75 22.76 1.23
C TRP A 90 21.51 21.87 1.42
N SER A 91 20.39 22.22 0.79
CA SER A 91 19.11 21.51 0.91
C SER A 91 18.80 20.63 -0.29
N VAL A 92 19.67 20.58 -1.31
CA VAL A 92 19.50 19.70 -2.47
C VAL A 92 19.70 18.26 -2.02
N GLU A 93 18.64 17.46 -2.11
CA GLU A 93 18.65 16.07 -1.66
C GLU A 93 19.63 15.22 -2.48
N GLY A 94 20.39 14.34 -1.81
CA GLY A 94 21.24 13.36 -2.49
C GLY A 94 22.47 13.90 -3.22
N LEU A 95 22.68 15.22 -3.27
CA LEU A 95 23.84 15.82 -3.93
C LEU A 95 25.04 15.80 -2.97
N GLU A 96 26.08 15.03 -3.30
CA GLU A 96 27.36 15.11 -2.62
C GLU A 96 28.25 16.19 -3.26
N SER A 97 29.08 16.88 -2.47
CA SER A 97 29.90 18.01 -2.94
C SER A 97 30.96 17.65 -3.99
N THR A 98 31.11 16.36 -4.31
CA THR A 98 32.07 15.82 -5.27
C THR A 98 31.45 15.34 -6.58
N GLU A 99 30.12 15.36 -6.71
CA GLU A 99 29.45 14.94 -7.96
C GLU A 99 29.58 16.01 -9.05
N GLU A 100 29.87 15.56 -10.28
CA GLU A 100 29.92 16.44 -11.45
C GLU A 100 28.50 16.59 -12.05
N VAL A 101 28.11 17.81 -12.36
CA VAL A 101 26.85 18.14 -13.05
C VAL A 101 27.09 18.25 -14.56
N PRO A 102 26.14 17.85 -15.44
CA PRO A 102 24.74 17.55 -15.14
C PRO A 102 24.48 16.11 -14.66
N LEU A 103 23.61 15.97 -13.65
CA LEU A 103 23.35 14.71 -12.95
C LEU A 103 21.86 14.33 -13.06
N LEU A 104 21.57 13.03 -13.13
CA LEU A 104 20.26 12.45 -12.97
C LEU A 104 20.23 11.63 -11.67
N GLN A 105 19.36 12.00 -10.76
CA GLN A 105 19.05 11.25 -9.56
C GLN A 105 17.68 10.60 -9.68
N VAL A 106 17.57 9.36 -9.20
CA VAL A 106 16.30 8.65 -9.10
C VAL A 106 16.07 8.27 -7.66
N PHE A 107 14.93 8.66 -7.12
CA PHE A 107 14.52 8.37 -5.76
C PHE A 107 13.37 7.37 -5.75
N TYR A 108 13.38 6.51 -4.73
CA TYR A 108 12.26 5.60 -4.47
C TYR A 108 11.00 6.39 -4.11
N PRO A 109 9.80 5.80 -4.34
CA PRO A 109 8.56 6.43 -3.94
C PRO A 109 8.49 6.73 -2.43
N GLU A 110 7.88 7.86 -2.08
CA GLU A 110 7.81 8.33 -0.70
C GLU A 110 7.04 7.37 0.21
N ARG A 111 7.64 6.99 1.34
CA ARG A 111 7.06 6.07 2.33
C ARG A 111 6.71 6.74 3.66
N GLY A 112 6.41 8.04 3.62
CA GLY A 112 6.19 8.84 4.84
C GLY A 112 7.46 9.07 5.69
N ALA A 113 8.64 8.78 5.12
CA ALA A 113 9.93 9.17 5.68
C ALA A 113 10.16 10.69 5.47
N PRO A 114 10.89 11.37 6.35
CA PRO A 114 11.11 12.81 6.25
C PRO A 114 11.99 13.24 5.06
N THR A 115 12.71 12.29 4.45
CA THR A 115 13.56 12.52 3.27
C THR A 115 13.39 11.37 2.29
N ARG A 116 13.51 11.66 1.00
CA ARG A 116 13.47 10.63 -0.04
C ARG A 116 14.69 9.71 0.06
N GLN A 117 14.50 8.43 -0.29
CA GLN A 117 15.60 7.48 -0.37
C GLN A 117 16.16 7.50 -1.80
N LEU A 118 17.42 7.87 -1.95
CA LEU A 118 18.12 7.82 -3.24
C LEU A 118 18.22 6.36 -3.69
N CYS A 119 17.70 6.06 -4.88
CA CYS A 119 17.80 4.76 -5.51
C CYS A 119 19.05 4.67 -6.39
N TRP A 120 19.35 5.72 -7.15
CA TRP A 120 20.45 5.76 -8.09
C TRP A 120 20.82 7.19 -8.44
N SER A 121 22.09 7.41 -8.76
CA SER A 121 22.64 8.68 -9.24
C SER A 121 23.64 8.38 -10.37
N GLY A 122 23.68 9.25 -11.39
CA GLY A 122 24.63 9.17 -12.48
C GLY A 122 24.46 10.31 -13.48
N GLU A 123 25.31 10.38 -14.50
CA GLU A 123 25.30 11.46 -15.49
C GLU A 123 23.94 11.61 -16.19
N LEU A 124 23.50 12.86 -16.40
CA LEU A 124 22.28 13.16 -17.15
C LEU A 124 22.47 12.96 -18.64
N THR A 125 22.18 11.74 -19.12
CA THR A 125 22.22 11.39 -20.54
C THR A 125 20.86 10.92 -21.03
N SER A 126 20.59 11.07 -22.33
CA SER A 126 19.36 10.54 -22.94
C SER A 126 19.26 9.02 -22.77
N GLU A 127 20.39 8.33 -22.78
CA GLU A 127 20.46 6.89 -22.55
C GLU A 127 20.02 6.51 -21.14
N ASN A 128 20.50 7.22 -20.11
CA ASN A 128 20.10 6.95 -18.73
C ASN A 128 18.61 7.22 -18.50
N VAL A 129 18.05 8.31 -19.07
CA VAL A 129 16.61 8.57 -19.02
C VAL A 129 15.81 7.43 -19.66
N VAL A 130 16.24 6.95 -20.83
CA VAL A 130 15.57 5.83 -21.52
C VAL A 130 15.67 4.53 -20.72
N ARG A 131 16.83 4.19 -20.13
CA ARG A 131 17.02 2.99 -19.31
C ARG A 131 16.16 2.99 -18.03
N TRP A 132 15.96 4.16 -17.43
CA TRP A 132 15.06 4.28 -16.28
C TRP A 132 13.60 4.13 -16.65
N ARG A 133 13.20 4.69 -17.78
CA ARG A 133 11.83 4.53 -18.31
C ARG A 133 11.55 3.10 -18.77
N GLN A 134 12.47 2.51 -19.53
CA GLN A 134 12.25 1.27 -20.28
C GLN A 134 13.11 0.13 -19.74
N SER A 135 12.49 -1.04 -19.59
CA SER A 135 13.17 -2.29 -19.27
C SER A 135 12.39 -3.43 -19.92
N PRO A 136 13.04 -4.30 -20.70
CA PRO A 136 12.41 -5.49 -21.27
C PRO A 136 11.67 -6.34 -20.22
N LEU A 137 12.27 -6.59 -19.07
CA LEU A 137 11.73 -7.43 -18.01
C LEU A 137 10.58 -6.74 -17.27
N ARG A 138 10.70 -5.44 -16.94
CA ARG A 138 9.59 -4.66 -16.37
C ARG A 138 8.40 -4.59 -17.33
N LYS A 139 8.66 -4.48 -18.63
CA LYS A 139 7.62 -4.55 -19.67
C LYS A 139 6.95 -5.92 -19.69
N GLN A 140 7.72 -7.02 -19.65
CA GLN A 140 7.16 -8.38 -19.57
C GLN A 140 6.30 -8.55 -18.31
N ILE A 141 6.77 -8.09 -17.15
CA ILE A 141 6.03 -8.13 -15.88
C ILE A 141 4.70 -7.38 -16.02
N ALA A 142 4.72 -6.17 -16.58
CA ALA A 142 3.51 -5.39 -16.80
C ALA A 142 2.52 -6.13 -17.72
N GLU A 143 2.99 -6.70 -18.84
CA GLU A 143 2.17 -7.47 -19.78
C GLU A 143 1.54 -8.70 -19.10
N ASP A 144 2.29 -9.42 -18.27
CA ASP A 144 1.79 -10.55 -17.48
C ASP A 144 0.67 -10.13 -16.53
N LEU A 145 0.89 -9.08 -15.74
CA LEU A 145 -0.13 -8.54 -14.81
C LEU A 145 -1.40 -8.12 -15.55
N CYS A 146 -1.27 -7.51 -16.74
CA CYS A 146 -2.39 -7.11 -17.57
C CYS A 146 -3.17 -8.30 -18.16
N ARG A 147 -2.52 -9.45 -18.37
CA ARG A 147 -3.17 -10.69 -18.84
C ARG A 147 -3.90 -11.45 -17.73
N GLY A 148 -3.71 -11.06 -16.47
CA GLY A 148 -4.34 -11.68 -15.31
C GLY A 148 -3.46 -12.69 -14.58
N VAL A 149 -2.14 -12.67 -14.82
CA VAL A 149 -1.17 -13.33 -13.93
C VAL A 149 -1.32 -12.71 -12.53
N SER A 150 -1.51 -13.53 -11.51
CA SER A 150 -1.82 -13.09 -10.15
C SER A 150 -0.62 -12.43 -9.48
N ALA A 151 0.56 -13.00 -9.69
CA ALA A 151 1.84 -12.41 -9.29
C ALA A 151 2.97 -12.92 -10.20
N VAL A 152 3.87 -12.01 -10.55
CA VAL A 152 5.13 -12.34 -11.23
C VAL A 152 6.23 -12.42 -10.18
N TRP A 153 6.95 -13.52 -10.15
CA TRP A 153 8.05 -13.74 -9.21
C TRP A 153 9.36 -13.36 -9.88
N VAL A 154 9.95 -12.25 -9.47
CA VAL A 154 11.25 -11.81 -9.96
C VAL A 154 12.31 -12.63 -9.24
N PHE A 155 12.98 -13.51 -9.99
CA PHE A 155 14.11 -14.29 -9.51
C PHE A 155 15.40 -13.53 -9.78
N VAL A 156 16.08 -13.11 -8.73
CA VAL A 156 17.32 -12.33 -8.79
C VAL A 156 18.49 -13.28 -8.61
N GLU A 157 19.27 -13.44 -9.66
CA GLU A 157 20.43 -14.33 -9.67
C GLU A 157 21.56 -13.80 -8.78
N GLY A 158 22.21 -14.72 -8.05
CA GLY A 158 23.50 -14.48 -7.41
C GLY A 158 24.66 -14.84 -8.34
N GLU A 159 25.88 -14.80 -7.81
CA GLU A 159 27.10 -15.11 -8.58
C GLU A 159 27.33 -16.61 -8.81
N ASP A 160 26.64 -17.49 -8.08
CA ASP A 160 26.84 -18.95 -8.13
C ASP A 160 25.72 -19.63 -8.94
N ASP A 161 26.05 -20.07 -10.15
CA ASP A 161 25.14 -20.77 -11.07
C ASP A 161 24.48 -22.02 -10.45
N GLN A 162 25.19 -22.75 -9.60
CA GLN A 162 24.65 -23.96 -8.99
C GLN A 162 23.61 -23.61 -7.92
N GLN A 163 23.87 -22.56 -7.14
CA GLN A 163 22.89 -22.02 -6.18
C GLN A 163 21.68 -21.44 -6.90
N ASN A 164 21.88 -20.70 -7.99
CA ASN A 164 20.81 -20.16 -8.83
C ASN A 164 19.92 -21.28 -9.38
N ALA A 165 20.51 -22.29 -10.03
CA ALA A 165 19.77 -23.41 -10.61
C ALA A 165 18.97 -24.19 -9.57
N LYS A 166 19.55 -24.44 -8.39
CA LYS A 166 18.85 -25.10 -7.28
C LYS A 166 17.67 -24.26 -6.80
N PHE A 167 17.90 -22.98 -6.52
CA PHE A 167 16.87 -22.10 -5.96
C PHE A 167 15.72 -21.86 -6.96
N TYR A 168 16.02 -21.72 -8.24
CA TYR A 168 15.03 -21.61 -9.31
C TYR A 168 14.13 -22.86 -9.39
N ALA A 169 14.72 -24.07 -9.29
CA ALA A 169 13.97 -25.32 -9.32
C ALA A 169 13.04 -25.45 -8.10
N GLU A 170 13.51 -25.06 -6.92
CA GLU A 170 12.72 -25.05 -5.68
C GLU A 170 11.55 -24.05 -5.77
N LEU A 171 11.79 -22.84 -6.27
CA LEU A 171 10.75 -21.84 -6.52
C LEU A 171 9.71 -22.37 -7.52
N SER A 172 10.15 -22.90 -8.65
CA SER A 172 9.26 -23.42 -9.69
C SER A 172 8.34 -24.52 -9.14
N ALA A 173 8.89 -25.49 -8.40
CA ALA A 173 8.10 -26.55 -7.78
C ALA A 173 7.11 -26.01 -6.72
N ALA A 174 7.51 -25.00 -5.95
CA ALA A 174 6.65 -24.39 -4.95
C ALA A 174 5.48 -23.59 -5.57
N LEU A 175 5.72 -22.90 -6.70
CA LEU A 175 4.66 -22.22 -7.45
C LEU A 175 3.69 -23.20 -8.09
N GLU A 176 4.19 -24.29 -8.69
CA GLU A 176 3.32 -25.36 -9.21
C GLU A 176 2.43 -25.98 -8.12
N LEU A 177 2.95 -26.12 -6.89
CA LEU A 177 2.16 -26.56 -5.76
C LEU A 177 1.13 -25.50 -5.34
N ALA A 178 1.52 -24.24 -5.29
CA ALA A 178 0.62 -23.12 -4.96
C ALA A 178 -0.54 -23.02 -5.95
N GLU A 179 -0.30 -23.12 -7.27
CA GLU A 179 -1.37 -23.10 -8.28
C GLU A 179 -2.41 -24.21 -8.09
N LYS A 180 -2.00 -25.36 -7.53
CA LYS A 180 -2.87 -26.51 -7.27
C LYS A 180 -3.62 -26.42 -5.93
N THR A 181 -3.14 -25.62 -4.98
CA THR A 181 -3.58 -25.67 -3.58
C THR A 181 -4.22 -24.38 -3.08
N VAL A 182 -3.81 -23.22 -3.63
CA VAL A 182 -4.36 -21.92 -3.28
C VAL A 182 -5.70 -21.75 -3.98
N ALA A 183 -6.71 -21.33 -3.21
CA ALA A 183 -8.04 -21.04 -3.71
C ALA A 183 -8.31 -19.53 -3.66
N LEU A 184 -9.11 -19.04 -4.61
CA LEU A 184 -9.67 -17.70 -4.53
C LEU A 184 -10.72 -17.66 -3.41
N PRO A 185 -10.87 -16.52 -2.70
CA PRO A 185 -11.91 -16.33 -1.70
C PRO A 185 -13.30 -16.54 -2.31
N GLU A 186 -14.19 -17.16 -1.53
CA GLU A 186 -15.60 -17.21 -1.85
C GLU A 186 -16.23 -15.81 -1.71
N GLY A 187 -17.24 -15.51 -2.52
CA GLY A 187 -17.97 -14.24 -2.44
C GLY A 187 -17.43 -13.10 -3.29
N VAL A 188 -16.35 -13.28 -4.06
CA VAL A 188 -15.93 -12.29 -5.08
C VAL A 188 -16.97 -12.19 -6.20
N ILE A 189 -17.43 -10.98 -6.48
CA ILE A 189 -18.50 -10.73 -7.45
C ILE A 189 -17.90 -10.20 -8.76
N ARG A 190 -18.19 -10.86 -9.87
CA ARG A 190 -17.81 -10.35 -11.20
C ARG A 190 -18.66 -9.14 -11.54
N ARG A 191 -18.05 -8.14 -12.18
CA ARG A 191 -18.75 -6.88 -12.55
C ARG A 191 -20.07 -7.10 -13.28
N LYS A 192 -20.08 -8.02 -14.25
CA LYS A 192 -21.27 -8.36 -15.05
C LYS A 192 -22.42 -8.98 -14.25
N ASP A 193 -22.12 -9.60 -13.12
CA ASP A 193 -23.07 -10.34 -12.28
C ASP A 193 -23.54 -9.47 -11.09
N ALA A 194 -22.89 -8.33 -10.84
CA ALA A 194 -23.13 -7.46 -9.68
C ALA A 194 -24.59 -7.04 -9.52
N GLY A 195 -25.25 -6.62 -10.59
CA GLY A 195 -26.66 -6.17 -10.53
C GLY A 195 -27.64 -7.27 -10.11
N ALA A 196 -27.36 -8.53 -10.45
CA ALA A 196 -28.17 -9.67 -10.00
C ALA A 196 -27.84 -10.04 -8.55
N VAL A 197 -26.55 -10.20 -8.23
CA VAL A 197 -26.10 -10.63 -6.90
C VAL A 197 -26.49 -9.63 -5.82
N LEU A 198 -26.27 -8.33 -6.02
CA LEU A 198 -26.60 -7.29 -5.03
C LEU A 198 -28.11 -7.12 -4.80
N LYS A 199 -28.93 -7.58 -5.76
CA LYS A 199 -30.39 -7.56 -5.61
C LYS A 199 -30.89 -8.78 -4.83
N ASP A 200 -30.27 -9.93 -5.06
CA ASP A 200 -30.73 -11.22 -4.53
C ASP A 200 -30.09 -11.56 -3.17
N ASP A 201 -28.91 -11.01 -2.87
CA ASP A 201 -28.18 -11.20 -1.62
C ASP A 201 -27.99 -9.86 -0.87
N PRO A 202 -28.76 -9.59 0.20
CA PRO A 202 -28.61 -8.40 1.02
C PRO A 202 -27.28 -8.29 1.78
N SER A 203 -26.51 -9.38 1.87
CA SER A 203 -25.18 -9.38 2.49
C SER A 203 -24.05 -9.08 1.51
N ALA A 204 -24.32 -9.09 0.19
CA ALA A 204 -23.35 -8.76 -0.82
C ALA A 204 -22.99 -7.26 -0.78
N SER A 205 -21.70 -6.95 -0.83
CA SER A 205 -21.20 -5.57 -0.86
C SER A 205 -20.72 -5.16 -2.25
N MET A 206 -20.85 -3.87 -2.56
CA MET A 206 -20.19 -3.26 -3.73
C MET A 206 -18.66 -3.39 -3.66
N ASP A 207 -18.09 -3.50 -2.45
CA ASP A 207 -16.65 -3.65 -2.27
C ASP A 207 -16.12 -5.00 -2.78
N ASP A 208 -16.98 -6.02 -2.81
CA ASP A 208 -16.67 -7.37 -3.30
C ASP A 208 -16.76 -7.49 -4.84
N VAL A 209 -17.22 -6.42 -5.50
CA VAL A 209 -17.35 -6.36 -6.95
C VAL A 209 -16.00 -6.00 -7.59
N LEU A 210 -15.60 -6.82 -8.57
CA LEU A 210 -14.42 -6.54 -9.40
C LEU A 210 -14.61 -5.30 -10.27
N ARG A 211 -13.57 -4.48 -10.36
CA ARG A 211 -13.54 -3.19 -11.06
C ARG A 211 -12.84 -3.21 -12.41
N CYS A 212 -12.25 -4.33 -12.84
CA CYS A 212 -11.74 -4.53 -14.22
C CYS A 212 -12.17 -5.89 -14.80
N ASP A 213 -12.04 -6.07 -16.12
CA ASP A 213 -12.37 -7.33 -16.82
C ASP A 213 -11.18 -8.27 -16.97
N ILE A 214 -10.02 -7.90 -16.42
CA ILE A 214 -8.85 -8.78 -16.38
C ILE A 214 -9.28 -10.10 -15.70
N PRO A 215 -8.94 -11.27 -16.26
CA PRO A 215 -9.32 -12.54 -15.66
C PRO A 215 -8.83 -12.67 -14.21
N LEU A 216 -9.69 -13.13 -13.31
CA LEU A 216 -9.28 -13.51 -11.95
C LEU A 216 -8.89 -14.99 -11.96
N GLN A 217 -7.61 -15.28 -11.75
CA GLN A 217 -7.03 -16.62 -11.82
C GLN A 217 -6.05 -16.83 -10.65
N VAL A 218 -5.67 -18.09 -10.42
CA VAL A 218 -4.50 -18.46 -9.63
C VAL A 218 -3.41 -18.83 -10.63
N ASN A 219 -2.53 -17.89 -10.95
CA ASN A 219 -1.46 -18.11 -11.92
C ASN A 219 -0.23 -17.30 -11.57
N PHE A 220 0.94 -17.92 -11.72
CA PHE A 220 2.22 -17.29 -11.43
C PHE A 220 3.18 -17.44 -12.61
N THR A 221 4.01 -16.42 -12.83
CA THR A 221 5.14 -16.49 -13.77
C THR A 221 6.44 -16.16 -13.05
N ILE A 222 7.58 -16.57 -13.61
CA ILE A 222 8.90 -16.22 -13.11
C ILE A 222 9.58 -15.32 -14.15
N ALA A 223 10.12 -14.19 -13.68
CA ALA A 223 10.92 -13.25 -14.45
C ALA A 223 12.36 -13.30 -13.91
N VAL A 224 13.34 -13.69 -14.72
CA VAL A 224 14.74 -13.85 -14.29
C VAL A 224 15.48 -12.53 -14.49
N LEU A 225 16.03 -11.98 -13.41
CA LEU A 225 16.88 -10.80 -13.41
C LEU A 225 18.34 -11.24 -13.23
N SER A 226 19.07 -11.29 -14.34
CA SER A 226 20.46 -11.77 -14.38
C SER A 226 21.47 -10.68 -14.03
N PRO A 227 22.60 -11.00 -13.38
CA PRO A 227 23.67 -10.04 -13.12
C PRO A 227 24.42 -9.56 -14.37
N ASP A 228 24.20 -10.15 -15.53
CA ASP A 228 24.89 -9.77 -16.77
C ASP A 228 23.97 -9.07 -17.79
N ASP A 229 22.71 -8.83 -17.43
CA ASP A 229 21.76 -8.16 -18.33
C ASP A 229 21.94 -6.63 -18.28
N HIS A 230 22.57 -6.09 -19.33
CA HIS A 230 22.81 -4.66 -19.47
C HIS A 230 21.55 -3.85 -19.76
N ASP A 231 20.51 -4.47 -20.32
CA ASP A 231 19.23 -3.79 -20.58
C ASP A 231 18.43 -3.57 -19.28
N GLU A 232 18.84 -4.23 -18.19
CA GLU A 232 18.16 -4.22 -16.89
C GLU A 232 18.87 -3.40 -15.81
N LEU A 233 19.83 -2.54 -16.18
CA LEU A 233 20.63 -1.75 -15.22
C LEU A 233 19.74 -0.99 -14.21
N ALA A 234 18.72 -0.29 -14.69
CA ALA A 234 17.81 0.46 -13.82
C ALA A 234 16.97 -0.48 -12.92
N PHE A 235 16.53 -1.64 -13.45
CA PHE A 235 15.78 -2.59 -12.63
C PHE A 235 16.66 -3.17 -11.51
N ARG A 236 17.93 -3.47 -11.83
CA ARG A 236 18.89 -3.92 -10.82
C ARG A 236 19.17 -2.87 -9.77
N ALA A 237 19.28 -1.59 -10.14
CA ALA A 237 19.42 -0.51 -9.17
C ALA A 237 18.23 -0.48 -8.18
N ILE A 238 17.00 -0.60 -8.69
CA ILE A 238 15.77 -0.69 -7.89
C ILE A 238 15.82 -1.90 -6.94
N VAL A 239 16.21 -3.07 -7.44
CA VAL A 239 16.27 -4.29 -6.63
C VAL A 239 17.36 -4.21 -5.57
N ASN A 240 18.55 -3.70 -5.91
CA ASN A 240 19.69 -3.63 -5.00
C ASN A 240 19.37 -2.76 -3.78
N GLY A 241 18.70 -1.61 -3.93
CA GLY A 241 18.40 -0.76 -2.78
C GLY A 241 17.31 -1.31 -1.85
N ILE A 242 16.49 -2.27 -2.30
CA ILE A 242 15.54 -2.99 -1.43
C ILE A 242 16.08 -4.33 -0.92
N ALA A 243 17.06 -4.91 -1.61
CA ALA A 243 17.65 -6.20 -1.31
C ALA A 243 19.07 -6.10 -0.70
N ASP A 244 19.53 -4.91 -0.33
CA ASP A 244 20.91 -4.66 0.13
C ASP A 244 21.35 -5.56 1.30
N SER A 245 20.41 -5.95 2.16
CA SER A 245 20.66 -6.85 3.30
C SER A 245 20.24 -8.31 3.06
N VAL A 246 19.87 -8.66 1.83
CA VAL A 246 19.31 -9.95 1.46
C VAL A 246 20.37 -10.80 0.75
N ALA A 247 20.55 -12.04 1.19
CA ALA A 247 21.45 -12.97 0.54
C ALA A 247 20.92 -13.38 -0.86
N MET A 248 21.79 -13.33 -1.86
CA MET A 248 21.48 -13.81 -3.21
C MET A 248 21.73 -15.33 -3.34
N PRO A 249 21.01 -16.03 -4.24
CA PRO A 249 19.88 -15.54 -5.02
C PRO A 249 18.65 -15.28 -4.12
N CYS A 250 17.81 -14.36 -4.55
CA CYS A 250 16.55 -14.05 -3.87
C CYS A 250 15.39 -13.96 -4.86
N MET A 251 14.17 -13.92 -4.34
CA MET A 251 12.96 -13.78 -5.14
C MET A 251 12.04 -12.70 -4.58
N ILE A 252 11.37 -11.98 -5.47
CA ILE A 252 10.54 -10.84 -5.13
C ILE A 252 9.17 -11.02 -5.80
N PRO A 253 8.07 -11.18 -5.04
CA PRO A 253 6.74 -11.23 -5.61
C PRO A 253 6.32 -9.84 -6.07
N VAL A 254 5.83 -9.75 -7.31
CA VAL A 254 5.31 -8.54 -7.92
C VAL A 254 3.85 -8.74 -8.31
N PHE A 255 2.96 -7.88 -7.84
CA PHE A 255 1.53 -7.98 -8.12
C PHE A 255 0.86 -6.61 -8.23
N GLY A 256 -0.44 -6.58 -8.52
CA GLY A 256 -1.18 -5.33 -8.60
C GLY A 256 -0.65 -4.44 -9.74
N ARG A 257 -0.40 -3.16 -9.44
CA ARG A 257 0.23 -2.22 -10.37
C ARG A 257 1.76 -2.19 -10.23
N GLY A 258 2.38 -3.35 -10.03
CA GLY A 258 3.83 -3.49 -9.89
C GLY A 258 4.35 -3.47 -8.46
N ARG A 259 3.51 -3.76 -7.45
CA ARG A 259 3.92 -3.80 -6.05
C ARG A 259 4.82 -5.00 -5.76
N MET A 260 6.06 -4.72 -5.41
CA MET A 260 7.08 -5.61 -4.87
C MET A 260 6.99 -5.68 -3.36
N ILE A 261 6.93 -6.88 -2.79
CA ILE A 261 7.06 -7.09 -1.35
C ILE A 261 8.45 -7.61 -0.98
N GLU A 262 8.75 -7.68 0.32
CA GLU A 262 10.10 -7.97 0.84
C GLU A 262 10.77 -9.17 0.14
N PRO A 263 12.04 -9.02 -0.32
CA PRO A 263 12.74 -10.11 -0.99
C PRO A 263 12.93 -11.33 -0.08
N LEU A 264 12.69 -12.51 -0.63
CA LEU A 264 12.89 -13.78 0.06
C LEU A 264 14.20 -14.41 -0.43
N SER A 265 15.18 -14.49 0.46
CA SER A 265 16.47 -15.14 0.19
C SER A 265 16.38 -16.67 0.27
N ALA A 266 17.32 -17.37 -0.37
CA ALA A 266 17.43 -18.82 -0.26
C ALA A 266 17.54 -19.34 1.21
N PRO A 267 18.28 -18.71 2.13
CA PRO A 267 18.27 -19.10 3.56
C PRO A 267 16.91 -18.96 4.26
N SER A 268 16.07 -18.04 3.80
CA SER A 268 14.70 -17.83 4.32
C SER A 268 13.67 -18.75 3.66
N PHE A 269 14.11 -19.57 2.70
CA PHE A 269 13.28 -20.50 1.96
C PHE A 269 13.06 -21.78 2.78
N GLY A 270 11.80 -22.03 3.17
CA GLY A 270 11.34 -23.30 3.71
C GLY A 270 10.20 -23.86 2.86
N GLU A 271 9.86 -25.14 3.04
CA GLU A 271 8.87 -25.88 2.23
C GLU A 271 7.50 -25.18 2.10
N HIS A 272 7.17 -24.26 3.01
CA HIS A 272 5.89 -23.57 3.04
C HIS A 272 5.97 -22.05 2.82
N SER A 273 7.16 -21.47 2.61
CA SER A 273 7.32 -20.00 2.54
C SER A 273 6.59 -19.40 1.33
N VAL A 274 6.75 -19.99 0.13
CA VAL A 274 6.06 -19.52 -1.10
C VAL A 274 4.56 -19.73 -1.02
N VAL A 275 4.09 -20.89 -0.54
CA VAL A 275 2.66 -21.16 -0.37
C VAL A 275 2.04 -20.19 0.64
N THR A 276 2.75 -19.86 1.71
CA THR A 276 2.30 -18.87 2.70
C THR A 276 2.21 -17.47 2.10
N ALA A 277 3.22 -17.06 1.31
CA ALA A 277 3.19 -15.80 0.59
C ALA A 277 2.03 -15.75 -0.42
N CYS A 278 1.78 -16.86 -1.15
CA CYS A 278 0.63 -16.97 -2.03
C CYS A 278 -0.69 -16.89 -1.23
N ASN A 279 -0.82 -17.59 -0.10
CA ASN A 279 -2.02 -17.48 0.74
C ASN A 279 -2.28 -16.05 1.24
N TYR A 280 -1.22 -15.29 1.54
CA TYR A 280 -1.37 -13.87 1.85
C TYR A 280 -1.92 -13.07 0.67
N LEU A 281 -1.36 -13.24 -0.54
CA LEU A 281 -1.79 -12.52 -1.74
C LEU A 281 -3.24 -12.84 -2.15
N PHE A 282 -3.68 -14.07 -1.89
CA PHE A 282 -5.01 -14.58 -2.24
C PHE A 282 -6.03 -14.43 -1.11
N GLY A 283 -5.59 -14.06 0.10
CA GLY A 283 -6.47 -13.83 1.24
C GLY A 283 -7.37 -12.60 1.04
N GLU A 284 -8.46 -12.56 1.82
CA GLU A 284 -9.35 -11.40 1.90
C GLU A 284 -8.55 -10.15 2.28
N CYS A 285 -8.75 -9.07 1.54
CA CYS A 285 -8.02 -7.84 1.79
C CYS A 285 -8.58 -7.15 3.04
N SER A 286 -7.90 -7.29 4.18
CA SER A 286 -8.17 -6.50 5.39
C SER A 286 -7.59 -5.08 5.31
N CYS A 287 -6.65 -4.85 4.41
CA CYS A 287 -5.93 -3.59 4.23
C CYS A 287 -6.50 -2.81 3.05
N SER A 288 -7.68 -2.19 3.19
CA SER A 288 -8.14 -1.21 2.18
C SER A 288 -7.11 -0.09 1.96
N VAL A 289 -6.25 0.14 2.95
CA VAL A 289 -5.19 1.15 2.96
C VAL A 289 -3.87 0.54 2.50
N LYS A 290 -3.40 0.97 1.33
CA LYS A 290 -2.10 0.57 0.73
C LYS A 290 -0.92 0.75 1.68
N ALA A 291 -0.89 1.84 2.45
CA ALA A 291 0.20 2.13 3.39
C ALA A 291 0.39 1.08 4.51
N LEU A 292 -0.62 0.24 4.76
CA LEU A 292 -0.54 -0.86 5.72
C LEU A 292 -0.06 -2.18 5.08
N ASN A 293 0.07 -2.22 3.75
CA ASN A 293 0.67 -3.33 3.03
C ASN A 293 2.18 -3.03 2.86
N PRO A 294 3.09 -3.91 3.29
CA PRO A 294 4.52 -3.70 3.08
C PRO A 294 4.85 -3.68 1.58
N GLY A 295 5.96 -3.07 1.20
CA GLY A 295 6.47 -3.13 -0.18
C GLY A 295 6.67 -1.79 -0.88
N MET A 296 7.17 -1.86 -2.10
CA MET A 296 7.41 -0.75 -3.03
C MET A 296 6.75 -1.05 -4.36
N ASP A 297 6.40 -0.04 -5.12
CA ASP A 297 5.98 -0.27 -6.50
C ASP A 297 7.19 -0.19 -7.45
N LEU A 298 7.13 -0.94 -8.54
CA LEU A 298 8.07 -0.84 -9.66
C LEU A 298 7.82 0.43 -10.48
N LEU A 299 8.87 0.96 -11.10
CA LEU A 299 8.73 1.93 -12.18
C LEU A 299 8.24 1.21 -13.44
N LEU A 300 6.99 1.44 -13.82
CA LEU A 300 6.32 0.84 -14.98
C LEU A 300 5.69 1.94 -15.85
N ASP A 301 6.03 1.97 -17.14
CA ASP A 301 5.39 2.84 -18.14
C ASP A 301 4.12 2.16 -18.68
N VAL A 302 3.01 2.29 -17.93
CA VAL A 302 1.77 1.56 -18.19
C VAL A 302 0.57 2.46 -17.94
N ASP A 303 -0.28 2.63 -18.96
CA ASP A 303 -1.57 3.32 -18.81
C ASP A 303 -2.59 2.42 -18.10
N TRP A 304 -2.46 2.35 -16.77
CA TRP A 304 -3.36 1.57 -15.92
C TRP A 304 -4.82 2.01 -16.06
N GLN A 305 -5.08 3.29 -16.33
CA GLN A 305 -6.42 3.80 -16.50
C GLN A 305 -7.07 3.27 -17.77
N GLN A 306 -6.32 3.25 -18.88
CA GLN A 306 -6.78 2.65 -20.14
C GLN A 306 -7.03 1.15 -20.00
N ILE A 307 -6.14 0.43 -19.30
CA ILE A 307 -6.22 -1.03 -19.14
C ILE A 307 -7.38 -1.45 -18.23
N LEU A 308 -7.55 -0.77 -17.09
CA LEU A 308 -8.54 -1.15 -16.08
C LEU A 308 -9.94 -0.54 -16.35
N GLY A 309 -9.99 0.54 -17.13
CA GLY A 309 -11.19 1.26 -17.50
C GLY A 309 -11.59 2.36 -16.50
N ALA A 310 -12.44 3.29 -16.96
CA ALA A 310 -12.76 4.54 -16.27
C ALA A 310 -13.53 4.43 -14.93
N GLN A 311 -13.84 3.22 -14.46
CA GLN A 311 -14.61 2.99 -13.22
C GLN A 311 -13.75 2.55 -12.04
N VAL A 312 -12.43 2.61 -12.17
CA VAL A 312 -11.53 2.42 -11.04
C VAL A 312 -11.56 3.66 -10.15
N VAL A 313 -12.29 3.56 -9.02
CA VAL A 313 -12.22 4.56 -7.95
C VAL A 313 -10.93 4.30 -7.17
N VAL A 314 -9.94 5.17 -7.34
CA VAL A 314 -8.71 5.11 -6.54
C VAL A 314 -9.08 5.40 -5.08
N SER A 315 -8.85 4.43 -4.21
CA SER A 315 -9.05 4.61 -2.78
C SER A 315 -7.74 5.12 -2.19
N ASP A 316 -7.56 6.44 -2.20
CA ASP A 316 -6.50 7.06 -1.42
C ASP A 316 -6.80 6.88 0.07
N ALA A 317 -5.75 6.71 0.87
CA ALA A 317 -5.86 6.95 2.30
C ALA A 317 -6.29 8.40 2.44
N ALA A 318 -7.50 8.63 2.97
CA ALA A 318 -8.11 9.95 3.09
C ALA A 318 -7.06 11.01 3.42
N THR A 319 -6.69 11.83 2.43
CA THR A 319 -6.11 13.13 2.70
C THR A 319 -7.14 13.82 3.56
N SER A 320 -6.74 14.10 4.80
CA SER A 320 -7.54 14.91 5.73
C SER A 320 -7.56 16.36 5.22
N GLU A 321 -8.15 16.58 4.05
CA GLU A 321 -8.75 17.87 3.76
C GLU A 321 -9.93 18.00 4.71
N ALA A 322 -9.92 19.09 5.48
CA ALA A 322 -10.93 19.37 6.50
C ALA A 322 -12.32 19.16 5.89
N ALA A 323 -12.99 18.09 6.33
CA ALA A 323 -14.33 17.76 5.87
C ALA A 323 -15.22 18.98 6.04
N GLU A 324 -15.64 19.59 4.93
CA GLU A 324 -16.75 20.52 4.97
C GLU A 324 -17.94 19.77 5.58
N PRO A 325 -18.60 20.30 6.61
CA PRO A 325 -19.71 19.62 7.23
C PRO A 325 -20.81 19.46 6.19
N LEU A 326 -21.01 18.21 5.74
CA LEU A 326 -22.15 17.81 4.95
C LEU A 326 -23.42 18.18 5.74
N LEU A 327 -24.10 19.23 5.29
CA LEU A 327 -25.43 19.57 5.75
C LEU A 327 -26.37 18.45 5.32
N ILE A 328 -26.71 17.57 6.26
CA ILE A 328 -27.76 16.58 6.11
C ILE A 328 -29.06 17.35 5.84
N PRO A 329 -29.69 17.21 4.66
CA PRO A 329 -30.98 17.84 4.40
C PRO A 329 -31.99 17.30 5.43
N PRO A 330 -32.83 18.16 6.05
CA PRO A 330 -33.88 17.67 6.92
C PRO A 330 -34.75 16.70 6.13
N GLY A 331 -34.87 15.47 6.62
CA GLY A 331 -35.65 14.41 6.00
C GLY A 331 -37.07 14.90 5.69
N ARG A 332 -37.66 14.36 4.62
CA ARG A 332 -39.05 14.64 4.24
C ARG A 332 -39.96 14.48 5.48
N PRO A 333 -40.83 15.45 5.78
CA PRO A 333 -41.73 15.31 6.90
C PRO A 333 -42.69 14.15 6.64
N ASP A 334 -42.68 13.17 7.53
CA ASP A 334 -43.66 12.09 7.57
C ASP A 334 -45.05 12.70 7.77
N HIS A 335 -45.97 12.36 6.86
CA HIS A 335 -47.39 12.65 7.03
C HIS A 335 -47.97 11.76 8.13
N HIS A 336 -47.82 12.19 9.38
CA HIS A 336 -48.73 11.82 10.45
C HIS A 336 -49.24 13.09 11.14
N GLN A 337 -50.45 13.50 10.73
CA GLN A 337 -51.27 14.44 11.47
C GLN A 337 -51.58 13.84 12.84
N VAL A 338 -51.17 14.51 13.90
CA VAL A 338 -51.93 14.57 15.16
C VAL A 338 -51.91 16.02 15.62
N ASP A 339 -53.09 16.64 15.57
CA ASP A 339 -53.43 17.89 16.23
C ASP A 339 -53.22 17.76 17.75
N GLU A 340 -52.56 18.73 18.39
CA GLU A 340 -53.07 19.35 19.62
C GLU A 340 -52.28 20.61 20.04
N GLN A 341 -52.90 21.73 19.70
CA GLN A 341 -52.96 23.04 20.34
C GLN A 341 -52.14 23.37 21.62
N THR A 342 -51.53 24.56 21.52
CA THR A 342 -51.41 25.67 22.49
C THR A 342 -50.55 25.55 23.76
N GLY A 343 -49.56 26.46 23.85
CA GLY A 343 -49.05 26.95 25.14
C GLY A 343 -47.67 27.61 25.08
N GLN A 344 -47.57 28.85 24.59
CA GLN A 344 -46.52 29.81 25.05
C GLN A 344 -47.02 30.49 26.34
N PRO A 345 -46.19 31.14 27.20
CA PRO A 345 -44.93 31.86 26.92
C PRO A 345 -43.82 31.48 27.95
N ALA A 346 -42.63 32.08 28.12
CA ALA A 346 -42.14 33.43 27.88
C ALA A 346 -40.59 33.44 27.92
N ALA A 347 -40.03 34.46 27.28
CA ALA A 347 -38.63 34.83 27.31
C ALA A 347 -38.14 35.22 28.72
N ARG A 348 -36.84 35.00 28.99
CA ARG A 348 -36.02 35.87 29.85
C ARG A 348 -34.54 35.71 29.53
N ASP A 349 -34.00 36.76 28.89
CA ASP A 349 -32.60 37.18 28.99
C ASP A 349 -32.19 37.29 30.45
N LEU A 350 -30.99 36.80 30.79
CA LEU A 350 -30.12 37.43 31.78
C LEU A 350 -28.64 37.14 31.46
N ASP A 351 -27.91 38.23 31.40
CA ASP A 351 -26.52 38.40 31.00
C ASP A 351 -25.58 38.29 32.24
N ARG A 352 -24.53 37.44 32.15
CA ARG A 352 -23.19 37.44 32.82
C ARG A 352 -23.06 37.51 34.38
N PRO A 353 -21.85 37.33 35.02
CA PRO A 353 -20.51 36.87 34.57
C PRO A 353 -19.76 35.85 35.49
N ARG A 354 -18.64 35.31 34.97
CA ARG A 354 -17.35 34.86 35.59
C ARG A 354 -17.27 34.29 37.03
N SER A 355 -16.82 33.04 37.16
CA SER A 355 -15.67 32.55 37.97
C SER A 355 -15.49 31.05 37.67
N GLY A 356 -14.31 30.51 37.34
CA GLY A 356 -13.20 30.23 38.25
C GLY A 356 -13.33 28.80 38.81
N GLY A 357 -12.57 27.83 38.28
CA GLY A 357 -12.50 26.49 38.89
C GLY A 357 -11.94 25.40 37.99
N ALA A 358 -10.65 25.10 38.17
CA ALA A 358 -10.02 23.87 37.68
C ALA A 358 -10.62 22.65 38.37
N VAL A 359 -10.96 21.59 37.62
CA VAL A 359 -11.26 20.27 38.18
C VAL A 359 -10.58 19.19 37.36
N TRP A 360 -9.80 18.41 38.10
CA TRP A 360 -9.06 17.21 37.71
C TRP A 360 -9.97 16.12 37.12
N GLY A 361 -9.52 15.51 36.02
CA GLY A 361 -10.13 14.31 35.45
C GLY A 361 -9.79 13.07 36.27
N VAL A 362 -10.80 12.47 36.89
CA VAL A 362 -10.76 11.12 37.46
C VAL A 362 -11.32 10.16 36.40
N PHE A 363 -10.46 9.33 35.80
CA PHE A 363 -10.89 8.12 35.10
C PHE A 363 -10.98 6.98 36.11
N ALA A 364 -12.22 6.54 36.37
CA ALA A 364 -12.50 5.35 37.17
C ALA A 364 -12.72 4.14 36.25
N LEU A 365 -11.96 3.08 36.58
CA LEU A 365 -12.02 1.69 36.14
C LEU A 365 -13.39 1.02 36.27
N VAL A 366 -13.69 0.11 35.33
CA VAL A 366 -14.19 -1.28 35.55
C VAL A 366 -13.70 -2.10 34.34
N GLY A 367 -13.01 -3.24 34.40
CA GLY A 367 -12.86 -4.32 35.38
C GLY A 367 -13.04 -5.64 34.60
N ALA A 368 -11.97 -6.28 34.14
CA ALA A 368 -11.37 -7.49 34.72
C ALA A 368 -12.34 -8.67 34.99
N ALA A 369 -12.09 -9.81 34.31
CA ALA A 369 -12.34 -11.13 34.86
C ALA A 369 -11.14 -12.04 34.55
N ALA A 370 -10.56 -12.58 35.63
CA ALA A 370 -9.34 -13.37 35.67
C ALA A 370 -9.65 -14.88 35.71
N VAL A 371 -8.67 -15.70 35.35
CA VAL A 371 -8.55 -17.09 35.85
C VAL A 371 -7.14 -17.28 36.41
N VAL A 372 -7.11 -17.65 37.69
CA VAL A 372 -5.95 -17.99 38.52
C VAL A 372 -5.76 -19.51 38.48
N PHE A 373 -4.52 -20.00 38.37
CA PHE A 373 -4.15 -21.33 38.86
C PHE A 373 -3.12 -21.22 39.99
N SER A 374 -3.45 -21.91 41.08
CA SER A 374 -2.77 -21.91 42.37
C SER A 374 -1.58 -22.87 42.40
N THR A 375 -0.53 -22.43 43.08
CA THR A 375 0.69 -23.15 43.44
C THR A 375 0.49 -24.17 44.56
N ARG A 376 1.26 -25.27 44.54
CA ARG A 376 1.74 -25.93 45.76
C ARG A 376 3.19 -26.43 45.58
N SER A 377 4.07 -25.84 46.38
CA SER A 377 5.48 -26.19 46.57
C SER A 377 5.65 -27.33 47.57
N ILE A 378 6.77 -28.09 47.49
CA ILE A 378 7.54 -28.75 48.59
C ILE A 378 8.81 -29.36 47.91
N VAL A 379 9.97 -28.70 47.94
CA VAL A 379 11.10 -28.77 48.92
C VAL A 379 12.07 -29.97 48.75
N LYS A 380 13.32 -29.62 48.38
CA LYS A 380 14.67 -30.17 48.69
C LYS A 380 14.96 -31.68 48.55
N ARG A 381 16.03 -32.01 47.81
CA ARG A 381 17.33 -32.39 48.43
C ARG A 381 18.52 -32.34 47.45
N ILE A 382 19.63 -31.87 48.02
CA ILE A 382 21.00 -31.81 47.52
C ILE A 382 21.65 -33.19 47.59
N GLY A 383 22.56 -33.50 46.64
CA GLY A 383 23.85 -34.13 46.96
C GLY A 383 24.12 -35.55 46.43
N ARG A 384 25.13 -35.61 45.54
CA ARG A 384 26.19 -36.64 45.38
C ARG A 384 25.84 -38.13 45.54
N SER A 385 26.04 -38.85 44.43
CA SER A 385 27.08 -39.90 44.30
C SER A 385 27.34 -40.15 42.83
#